data_AF-A0A7X7VC56-F1
#
_entry.id   AF-A0A7X7VC56-F1
#
_cell.length_a   1.000
_cell.length_b   1.000
_cell.length_c   1.000
_cell.angle_alpha   90.00
_cell.angle_beta   90.00
_cell.angle_gamma   90.00
#
_symmetry.space_group_name_H-M   'P 1'
#
loop_
_entity.id
_entity.type
_entity.pdbx_description
1 polymer ?
#
loop_
_entity_poly.entity_id
_entity_poly.type
_entity_poly.pdbx_seq_one_letter_code
_entity_poly.pdbx_strand_id
1 'polypeptide(L)'
;MSSRKPRAHEPAIKWIRLQEICLGLAGHGVTLHVHASTDVPPDLCAAVERQDDRIDIIMNMLYNKTLEDVIDNLAHEMAHIVLSDPDHGPAFDEKWDALRTEITREYESREAR
;
A
#
# COMPACT_ATOMS: atom_id res chain seq x y z
N MET A 1 -10.71 -37.14 -18.72
CA MET A 1 -11.31 -35.80 -18.53
C MET A 1 -10.97 -35.34 -17.12
N SER A 2 -9.98 -34.46 -16.96
CA SER A 2 -9.58 -33.95 -15.64
C SER A 2 -10.46 -32.77 -15.29
N SER A 3 -11.35 -32.96 -14.31
CA SER A 3 -12.21 -31.91 -13.79
C SER A 3 -11.34 -30.93 -12.99
N ARG A 4 -11.00 -29.79 -13.59
CA ARG A 4 -10.35 -28.68 -12.86
C ARG A 4 -11.36 -28.19 -11.82
N LYS A 5 -11.07 -28.42 -10.53
CA LYS A 5 -11.78 -27.73 -9.45
C LYS A 5 -11.66 -26.21 -9.69
N PRO A 6 -12.75 -25.44 -9.53
CA PRO A 6 -12.65 -23.99 -9.57
C PRO A 6 -11.68 -23.54 -8.48
N ARG A 7 -10.69 -22.71 -8.83
CA ARG A 7 -9.89 -22.02 -7.82
C ARG A 7 -10.85 -21.18 -6.99
N ALA A 8 -10.76 -21.28 -5.67
CA ALA A 8 -11.35 -20.27 -4.81
C ALA A 8 -10.82 -18.92 -5.30
N HIS A 9 -11.72 -18.04 -5.74
CA HIS A 9 -11.32 -16.70 -6.17
C HIS A 9 -10.85 -15.96 -4.92
N GLU A 10 -9.58 -15.57 -4.90
CA GLU A 10 -9.15 -14.56 -3.95
C GLU A 10 -10.02 -13.30 -4.14
N PRO A 11 -10.51 -12.71 -3.04
CA PRO A 11 -11.31 -11.51 -3.13
C PRO A 11 -10.52 -10.39 -3.84
N ALA A 12 -11.21 -9.67 -4.72
CA ALA A 12 -10.58 -8.57 -5.45
C ALA A 12 -10.12 -7.46 -4.51
N ILE A 13 -8.89 -6.97 -4.69
CA ILE A 13 -8.30 -5.87 -3.92
C ILE A 13 -9.15 -4.59 -4.07
N LYS A 14 -9.56 -4.01 -2.94
CA LYS A 14 -10.35 -2.77 -2.89
C LYS A 14 -9.43 -1.55 -2.83
N TRP A 15 -8.85 -1.17 -3.97
CA TRP A 15 -7.86 -0.08 -4.07
C TRP A 15 -8.30 1.26 -3.47
N ILE A 16 -9.53 1.70 -3.74
CA ILE A 16 -10.06 2.96 -3.19
C ILE A 16 -10.05 2.95 -1.65
N ARG A 17 -10.36 1.81 -1.04
CA ARG A 17 -10.34 1.67 0.42
C ARG A 17 -8.92 1.81 0.97
N LEU A 18 -7.93 1.18 0.33
CA LEU A 18 -6.53 1.31 0.74
C LEU A 18 -6.05 2.76 0.63
N GLN A 19 -6.43 3.46 -0.45
CA GLN A 19 -6.12 4.88 -0.60
C GLN A 19 -6.75 5.72 0.51
N GLU A 20 -8.02 5.49 0.86
CA GLU A 20 -8.68 6.20 1.97
C GLU A 20 -8.01 5.96 3.32
N ILE A 21 -7.57 4.72 3.59
CA ILE A 21 -6.82 4.37 4.81
C ILE A 21 -5.50 5.13 4.83
N CYS A 22 -4.72 5.07 3.74
CA CYS A 22 -3.43 5.75 3.64
C CYS A 22 -3.59 7.28 3.76
N LEU A 23 -4.62 7.86 3.15
CA LEU A 23 -4.94 9.28 3.28
C LEU A 23 -5.23 9.66 4.74
N GLY A 24 -5.97 8.83 5.47
CA GLY A 24 -6.23 9.06 6.89
C GLY A 24 -4.95 9.05 7.74
N LEU A 25 -3.97 8.22 7.36
CA LEU A 25 -2.68 8.09 8.04
C LEU A 25 -1.68 9.20 7.68
N ALA A 26 -1.75 9.73 6.45
CA ALA A 26 -0.85 10.80 5.98
C ALA A 26 -1.08 12.15 6.68
N GLY A 27 -2.23 12.32 7.34
CA GLY A 27 -2.58 13.51 8.10
C GLY A 27 -3.46 14.50 7.33
N HIS A 28 -3.77 15.62 7.97
CA HIS A 28 -4.67 16.63 7.41
C HIS A 28 -3.94 17.55 6.41
N GLY A 29 -4.68 18.03 5.40
CA GLY A 29 -4.19 19.02 4.46
C GLY A 29 -3.33 18.45 3.31
N VAL A 30 -3.35 17.13 3.12
CA VAL A 30 -2.74 16.48 1.95
C VAL A 30 -3.79 15.75 1.11
N THR A 31 -3.48 15.58 -0.17
CA THR A 31 -4.15 14.67 -1.09
C THR A 31 -3.23 13.48 -1.33
N LEU A 32 -3.79 12.27 -1.36
CA LEU A 32 -3.04 11.05 -1.57
C LEU A 32 -3.70 10.19 -2.64
N HIS A 33 -2.93 9.81 -3.65
CA HIS A 33 -3.36 8.94 -4.74
C HIS A 33 -2.49 7.68 -4.79
N VAL A 34 -3.13 6.52 -4.97
CA VAL A 34 -2.42 5.26 -5.21
C VAL A 34 -2.59 4.88 -6.67
N HIS A 35 -1.49 4.82 -7.39
CA HIS A 35 -1.43 4.45 -8.80
C HIS A 35 -0.90 3.03 -8.94
N ALA A 36 -1.45 2.29 -9.90
CA ALA A 36 -0.95 0.99 -10.29
C ALA A 36 -0.25 1.13 -11.65
N SER A 37 1.02 0.74 -11.73
CA SER A 37 1.79 0.80 -12.98
C SER A 37 2.60 -0.47 -13.21
N THR A 38 2.78 -0.83 -14.47
CA THR A 38 3.76 -1.85 -14.92
C THR A 38 4.98 -1.21 -15.58
N ASP A 39 5.00 0.11 -15.71
CA ASP A 39 6.06 0.90 -16.33
C ASP A 39 6.84 1.64 -15.25
N VAL A 40 7.33 0.88 -14.29
CA VAL A 40 8.16 1.33 -13.16
C VAL A 40 9.49 0.59 -13.26
N PRO A 41 10.65 1.20 -12.92
CA PRO A 41 11.92 0.49 -12.87
C PRO A 41 11.80 -0.85 -12.14
N PRO A 42 12.37 -1.95 -12.71
CA PRO A 42 12.14 -3.30 -12.20
C PRO A 42 12.78 -3.54 -10.83
N ASP A 43 13.64 -2.66 -10.36
CA ASP A 43 14.24 -2.70 -9.02
C ASP A 43 13.34 -2.06 -7.95
N LEU A 44 12.23 -1.42 -8.33
CA LEU A 44 11.32 -0.75 -7.40
C LEU A 44 10.01 -1.54 -7.23
N CYS A 45 9.68 -1.88 -5.97
CA CYS A 45 8.39 -2.47 -5.62
C CYS A 45 7.28 -1.42 -5.53
N ALA A 46 7.62 -0.23 -5.05
CA ALA A 46 6.78 0.96 -5.03
C ALA A 46 7.67 2.22 -5.06
N ALA A 47 7.05 3.38 -5.23
CA ALA A 47 7.72 4.67 -5.15
C ALA A 47 6.75 5.76 -4.69
N VAL A 48 7.28 6.79 -4.03
CA VAL A 48 6.54 7.99 -3.65
C VAL A 48 7.04 9.20 -4.44
N GLU A 49 6.10 9.96 -4.99
CA GLU A 49 6.32 11.31 -5.47
C GLU A 49 5.53 12.29 -4.60
N ARG A 50 6.18 13.36 -4.14
CA ARG A 50 5.55 14.40 -3.33
C ARG A 50 5.72 15.76 -4.01
N GLN A 51 4.60 16.44 -4.22
CA GLN A 51 4.52 17.80 -4.76
C GLN A 51 3.58 18.63 -3.88
N ASP A 52 4.12 19.57 -3.11
CA ASP A 52 3.35 20.42 -2.18
C ASP A 52 2.42 19.62 -1.24
N ASP A 53 1.10 19.75 -1.42
CA ASP A 53 0.04 19.08 -0.68
C ASP A 53 -0.41 17.76 -1.34
N ARG A 54 0.25 17.33 -2.41
CA ARG A 54 -0.07 16.10 -3.14
C ARG A 54 1.01 15.04 -2.94
N ILE A 55 0.54 13.83 -2.65
CA ILE A 55 1.34 12.62 -2.52
C ILE A 55 0.80 11.59 -3.53
N ASP A 56 1.68 11.11 -4.40
CA ASP A 56 1.38 10.02 -5.32
C ASP A 56 2.23 8.80 -4.93
N ILE A 57 1.57 7.70 -4.59
CA ILE A 57 2.21 6.40 -4.38
C ILE A 57 2.03 5.59 -5.66
N ILE A 58 3.12 5.11 -6.25
CA ILE A 58 3.12 4.30 -7.46
C ILE A 58 3.47 2.87 -7.08
N MET A 59 2.52 1.96 -7.21
CA MET A 59 2.69 0.54 -6.94
C MET A 59 3.15 -0.18 -8.21
N ASN A 60 4.29 -0.87 -8.15
CA ASN A 60 4.75 -1.69 -9.26
C ASN A 60 3.96 -3.00 -9.29
N MET A 61 3.08 -3.14 -10.28
CA MET A 61 2.20 -4.30 -10.42
C MET A 61 2.97 -5.57 -10.79
N LEU A 62 4.27 -5.52 -11.09
CA LEU A 62 5.10 -6.72 -11.24
C LEU A 62 5.36 -7.43 -9.90
N TYR A 63 5.38 -6.69 -8.79
CA TYR A 63 5.65 -7.21 -7.44
C TYR A 63 4.41 -7.29 -6.57
N ASN A 64 3.45 -6.39 -6.78
CA ASN A 64 2.25 -6.27 -5.96
C ASN A 64 1.11 -7.16 -6.49
N LYS A 65 1.15 -8.47 -6.21
CA LYS A 65 0.21 -9.45 -6.78
C LYS A 65 -0.90 -9.84 -5.83
N THR A 66 -0.62 -9.84 -4.54
CA THR A 66 -1.55 -10.20 -3.48
C THR A 66 -1.93 -8.96 -2.66
N LEU A 67 -3.00 -9.07 -1.87
CA LEU A 67 -3.35 -8.02 -0.92
C LEU A 67 -2.23 -7.78 0.10
N GLU A 68 -1.57 -8.84 0.55
CA GLU A 68 -0.44 -8.77 1.48
C GLU A 68 0.71 -7.98 0.88
N ASP A 69 1.12 -8.29 -0.37
CA ASP A 69 2.17 -7.53 -1.06
C ASP A 69 1.82 -6.04 -1.15
N VAL A 70 0.56 -5.74 -1.50
CA VAL A 70 0.08 -4.35 -1.63
C VAL A 70 0.13 -3.64 -0.28
N ILE A 71 -0.35 -4.26 0.79
CA ILE A 71 -0.35 -3.65 2.12
C ILE A 71 1.06 -3.44 2.63
N ASP A 72 1.94 -4.43 2.45
CA ASP A 72 3.34 -4.35 2.91
C ASP A 72 4.10 -3.21 2.23
N ASN A 73 3.96 -3.10 0.90
CA ASN A 73 4.59 -2.01 0.13
C ASN A 73 3.92 -0.65 0.37
N LEU A 74 2.60 -0.58 0.56
CA LEU A 74 1.94 0.67 0.98
C LEU A 74 2.44 1.12 2.36
N ALA A 75 2.57 0.20 3.31
CA ALA A 75 3.07 0.51 4.65
C ALA A 75 4.52 1.00 4.61
N HIS A 76 5.35 0.45 3.71
CA HIS A 76 6.72 0.89 3.47
C HIS A 76 6.77 2.35 3.02
N GLU A 77 6.04 2.68 1.94
CA GLU A 77 5.98 4.05 1.42
C GLU A 77 5.36 5.02 2.42
N MET A 78 4.34 4.58 3.15
CA MET A 78 3.71 5.38 4.21
C MET A 78 4.64 5.64 5.38
N ALA A 79 5.57 4.75 5.71
CA ALA A 79 6.57 4.98 6.75
C ALA A 79 7.50 6.15 6.37
N HIS A 80 7.98 6.18 5.12
CA HIS A 80 8.74 7.33 4.60
C HIS A 80 7.93 8.63 4.66
N ILE A 81 6.65 8.60 4.27
CA ILE A 81 5.76 9.76 4.30
C ILE A 81 5.58 10.28 5.74
N VAL A 82 5.23 9.40 6.68
CA VAL A 82 4.90 9.76 8.07
C VAL A 82 6.13 10.23 8.85
N LEU A 83 7.28 9.60 8.64
CA LEU A 83 8.53 10.00 9.30
C LEU A 83 9.19 11.20 8.62
N SER A 84 8.83 11.50 7.36
CA SER A 84 9.55 12.47 6.53
C SER A 84 11.05 12.18 6.46
N ASP A 85 11.39 10.89 6.36
CA ASP A 85 12.76 10.36 6.36
C ASP A 85 12.92 9.33 5.24
N PRO A 86 13.88 9.50 4.30
CA PRO A 86 14.13 8.55 3.23
C PRO A 86 14.93 7.31 3.68
N ASP A 87 15.53 7.31 4.87
CA ASP A 87 16.46 6.27 5.29
C ASP A 87 15.77 5.11 6.02
N HIS A 88 16.26 3.89 5.76
CA HIS A 88 15.85 2.68 6.48
C HIS A 88 16.69 2.52 7.76
N GLY A 89 16.07 2.80 8.91
CA GLY A 89 16.67 2.60 10.24
C GLY A 89 15.65 2.08 11.27
N PRO A 90 16.03 1.93 12.55
CA PRO A 90 15.15 1.33 13.55
C PRO A 90 13.79 2.01 13.71
N ALA A 91 13.75 3.34 13.57
CA ALA A 91 12.49 4.10 13.60
C ALA A 91 11.60 3.83 12.38
N PHE A 92 12.22 3.63 11.21
CA PHE A 92 11.52 3.21 10.01
C PHE A 92 10.91 1.82 10.19
N ASP A 93 11.70 0.85 10.65
CA ASP A 93 11.23 -0.53 10.82
C ASP A 93 10.04 -0.60 11.80
N GLU A 94 10.15 0.08 12.94
CA GLU A 94 9.05 0.17 13.91
C GLU A 94 7.80 0.81 13.32
N LYS A 95 7.97 1.90 12.55
CA LYS A 95 6.85 2.59 11.92
C LYS A 95 6.21 1.75 10.81
N TRP A 96 7.00 1.08 9.99
CA TRP A 96 6.55 0.21 8.92
C TRP A 96 5.70 -0.95 9.48
N ASP A 97 6.19 -1.64 10.51
CA ASP A 97 5.46 -2.72 11.18
C ASP A 97 4.13 -2.25 11.80
N ALA A 98 4.16 -1.07 12.44
CA ALA A 98 2.96 -0.46 13.02
C ALA A 98 1.93 -0.11 11.94
N LEU A 99 2.36 0.54 10.85
CA LEU A 99 1.50 0.93 9.74
C LEU A 99 0.94 -0.28 8.98
N ARG A 100 1.74 -1.32 8.76
CA ARG A 100 1.29 -2.58 8.14
C ARG A 100 0.16 -3.20 8.96
N THR A 101 0.34 -3.27 10.28
CA THR A 101 -0.67 -3.77 11.22
C THR A 101 -1.95 -2.93 11.17
N GLU A 102 -1.81 -1.61 11.18
CA GLU A 102 -2.93 -0.68 11.15
C GLU A 102 -3.71 -0.75 9.83
N ILE A 103 -3.03 -0.73 8.68
CA ILE A 103 -3.65 -0.82 7.36
C ILE A 103 -4.42 -2.14 7.22
N THR A 104 -3.81 -3.27 7.61
CA THR A 104 -4.48 -4.58 7.60
C THR A 104 -5.75 -4.56 8.44
N ARG A 105 -5.66 -4.13 9.70
CA ARG A 105 -6.79 -4.08 10.62
C ARG A 105 -7.93 -3.21 10.08
N GLU A 106 -7.61 -2.02 9.57
CA GLU A 106 -8.60 -1.10 9.02
C GLU A 106 -9.25 -1.67 7.75
N TYR A 107 -8.47 -2.29 6.87
CA TYR A 107 -8.98 -2.92 5.64
C TYR A 107 -9.97 -4.05 5.94
N GLU A 108 -9.61 -4.96 6.85
CA GLU A 108 -10.43 -6.09 7.28
C GLU A 108 -11.71 -5.64 7.99
N SER A 109 -11.62 -4.62 8.86
CA SER A 109 -12.78 -4.09 9.58
C SER A 109 -13.89 -3.56 8.65
N ARG A 110 -13.50 -3.08 7.46
CA ARG A 110 -14.40 -2.56 6.44
C ARG A 110 -14.91 -3.66 5.48
N GLU A 111 -14.28 -4.83 5.43
CA GLU A 111 -14.82 -6.00 4.70
C GLU A 111 -15.97 -6.65 5.49
N ALA A 112 -15.97 -6.53 6.82
CA ALA A 112 -17.02 -7.09 7.68
C ALA A 112 -18.33 -6.27 7.72
N ARG A 113 -18.38 -5.12 7.02
CA ARG A 113 -19.55 -4.22 6.95
C ARG A 113 -20.29 -4.37 5.64
#